data_AF-A0A7X7PG37-F1
#
_entry.id   AF-A0A7X7PG37-F1
#
_cell.length_a   1.000
_cell.length_b   1.000
_cell.length_c   1.000
_cell.angle_alpha   90.00
_cell.angle_beta   90.00
_cell.angle_gamma   90.00
#
_symmetry.space_group_name_H-M   'P 1'
#
loop_
_entity.id
_entity.type
_entity.pdbx_description
1 polymer ?
#
loop_
_entity_poly.entity_id
_entity_poly.type
_entity_poly.pdbx_seq_one_letter_code
_entity_poly.pdbx_strand_id
1 'polypeptide(L)'
;MEREYGSDNVVAANTLNNLALTQRLSGQVEEAIATHRRVLGIREAALDPGHPDIAETLNNLGVAYMDVDLDSAPAMLQRALAIREQALAADHEHTASTRTNLGIVLLRLGLRTKPDRCSRTRSLRSSDDSEAIT
;
A
#
# COMPACT_ATOMS: atom_id res chain seq x y z
N MET A 1 -6.84 19.55 -33.03
CA MET A 1 -5.65 18.73 -33.37
C MET A 1 -4.98 18.28 -32.07
N GLU A 2 -5.65 17.52 -31.20
CA GLU A 2 -5.17 17.32 -29.82
C GLU A 2 -5.31 15.88 -29.34
N ARG A 3 -4.61 14.92 -29.97
CA ARG A 3 -4.47 13.55 -29.42
C ARG A 3 -3.12 12.87 -29.69
N GLU A 4 -2.16 13.56 -30.30
CA GLU A 4 -0.93 12.92 -30.79
C GLU A 4 0.15 12.71 -29.70
N TYR A 5 0.11 13.48 -28.60
CA TYR A 5 1.07 13.35 -27.49
C TYR A 5 0.63 12.39 -26.37
N GLY A 6 -0.60 11.87 -26.41
CA GLY A 6 -1.12 10.99 -25.36
C GLY A 6 -0.44 9.63 -25.35
N SER A 7 -0.20 9.05 -26.53
CA SER A 7 0.38 7.71 -26.67
C SER A 7 1.83 7.64 -26.20
N ASP A 8 2.66 8.63 -26.55
CA ASP A 8 4.07 8.68 -26.13
C ASP A 8 4.19 8.81 -24.61
N ASN A 9 3.27 9.57 -24.01
CA ASN A 9 3.23 9.74 -22.57
C ASN A 9 2.79 8.45 -21.85
N VAL A 10 1.82 7.71 -22.40
CA VAL A 10 1.40 6.41 -21.87
C VAL A 10 2.50 5.34 -22.00
N VAL A 11 3.20 5.30 -23.15
CA VAL A 11 4.35 4.39 -23.32
C VAL A 11 5.44 4.72 -22.31
N ALA A 12 5.78 6.00 -22.13
CA ALA A 12 6.71 6.43 -21.10
C ALA A 12 6.25 6.06 -19.68
N ALA A 13 4.95 6.15 -19.40
CA ALA A 13 4.37 5.73 -18.13
C ALA A 13 4.57 4.24 -17.84
N ASN A 14 4.46 3.38 -18.86
CA ASN A 14 4.72 1.95 -18.71
C ASN A 14 6.20 1.66 -18.38
N THR A 15 7.12 2.34 -19.07
CA THR A 15 8.56 2.23 -18.76
C THR A 15 8.87 2.70 -17.34
N LEU A 16 8.28 3.83 -16.91
CA LEU A 16 8.44 4.35 -15.56
C LEU A 16 7.80 3.44 -14.50
N ASN A 17 6.68 2.77 -14.80
CA ASN A 17 6.07 1.80 -13.90
C ASN A 17 7.00 0.60 -13.66
N ASN A 18 7.63 0.08 -14.71
CA ASN A 18 8.60 -1.00 -14.59
C ASN A 18 9.87 -0.57 -13.84
N LEU A 19 10.32 0.67 -14.05
CA LEU A 19 11.41 1.26 -13.28
C LEU A 19 11.07 1.31 -11.79
N ALA A 20 9.88 1.80 -11.44
CA ALA A 20 9.43 1.87 -10.04
C ALA A 20 9.35 0.48 -9.39
N LEU A 21 8.86 -0.54 -10.12
CA LEU A 21 8.89 -1.92 -9.65
C LEU A 21 10.32 -2.40 -9.36
N THR A 22 11.26 -2.09 -10.24
CA THR A 22 12.68 -2.45 -10.09
C THR A 22 13.34 -1.73 -8.92
N GLN A 23 13.04 -0.42 -8.74
CA GLN A 23 13.48 0.38 -7.60
C GLN A 23 12.99 -0.23 -6.28
N ARG A 24 11.70 -0.60 -6.20
CA ARG A 24 11.14 -1.25 -5.02
C ARG A 24 11.81 -2.60 -4.72
N LEU A 25 12.03 -3.43 -5.73
CA LEU A 25 12.75 -4.71 -5.58
C LEU A 25 14.22 -4.52 -5.16
N SER A 26 14.81 -3.37 -5.49
CA SER A 26 16.18 -2.99 -5.09
C SER A 26 16.24 -2.29 -3.73
N GLY A 27 15.11 -2.18 -3.01
CA GLY A 27 15.03 -1.54 -1.69
C GLY A 27 14.88 -0.01 -1.72
N GLN A 28 14.80 0.61 -2.90
CA GLN A 28 14.63 2.06 -3.07
C GLN A 28 13.13 2.41 -3.07
N VAL A 29 12.46 2.18 -1.95
CA VAL A 29 10.98 2.25 -1.87
C VAL A 29 10.47 3.68 -2.02
N GLU A 30 11.14 4.67 -1.45
CA GLU A 30 10.77 6.08 -1.54
C GLU A 30 10.87 6.61 -2.98
N GLU A 31 11.91 6.21 -3.71
CA GLU A 31 12.04 6.53 -5.13
C GLU A 31 10.97 5.83 -5.96
N ALA A 32 10.65 4.57 -5.66
CA ALA A 32 9.57 3.85 -6.32
C ALA A 32 8.22 4.55 -6.11
N ILE A 33 7.94 5.05 -4.90
CA ILE A 33 6.73 5.84 -4.61
C ILE A 33 6.70 7.12 -5.44
N ALA A 34 7.81 7.87 -5.48
CA ALA A 34 7.89 9.09 -6.28
C ALA A 34 7.67 8.82 -7.77
N THR A 35 8.29 7.77 -8.32
CA THR A 35 8.12 7.34 -9.70
C THR A 35 6.68 6.91 -9.99
N HIS A 36 6.07 6.09 -9.14
CA HIS A 36 4.68 5.70 -9.32
C HIS A 36 3.69 6.88 -9.23
N ARG A 37 3.94 7.89 -8.39
CA ARG A 37 3.11 9.11 -8.36
C ARG A 37 3.20 9.88 -9.67
N ARG A 38 4.38 9.93 -10.30
CA ARG A 38 4.56 10.55 -11.62
C ARG A 38 3.81 9.76 -12.71
N VAL A 39 3.90 8.44 -12.69
CA VAL A 39 3.15 7.55 -13.59
C VAL A 39 1.65 7.78 -13.44
N LEU A 40 1.15 7.90 -12.21
CA LEU A 40 -0.27 8.15 -11.94
C LEU A 40 -0.74 9.45 -12.59
N GLY A 41 0.00 10.55 -12.42
CA GLY A 41 -0.36 11.84 -13.03
C GLY A 41 -0.37 11.80 -14.57
N ILE A 42 0.55 11.03 -15.18
CA ILE A 42 0.55 10.83 -16.63
C ILE A 42 -0.68 10.03 -17.07
N ARG A 43 -0.96 8.91 -16.40
CA ARG A 43 -2.10 8.04 -16.73
C ARG A 43 -3.44 8.76 -16.52
N GLU A 44 -3.58 9.54 -15.45
CA GLU A 44 -4.77 10.36 -15.19
C GLU A 44 -4.98 11.48 -16.22
N ALA A 45 -3.90 12.03 -16.81
CA ALA A 45 -3.99 13.06 -17.84
C ALA A 45 -4.27 12.49 -19.24
N ALA A 46 -3.85 11.24 -19.51
CA ALA A 46 -3.92 10.64 -20.84
C ALA A 46 -5.06 9.62 -21.00
N LEU A 47 -5.55 9.03 -19.91
CA LEU A 47 -6.54 7.94 -19.92
C LEU A 47 -7.83 8.36 -19.20
N ASP A 48 -8.91 7.67 -19.50
CA ASP A 48 -10.18 7.87 -18.80
C ASP A 48 -10.04 7.49 -17.31
N PRO A 49 -10.75 8.16 -16.39
CA PRO A 49 -10.64 7.92 -14.95
C PRO A 49 -10.91 6.47 -14.49
N GLY A 50 -11.63 5.70 -15.31
CA GLY A 50 -11.93 4.29 -15.09
C GLY A 50 -10.90 3.32 -15.65
N HIS A 51 -9.78 3.80 -16.22
CA HIS A 51 -8.85 2.94 -16.93
C HIS A 51 -8.12 1.96 -16.00
N PRO A 52 -8.01 0.66 -16.36
CA PRO A 52 -7.38 -0.36 -15.51
C PRO A 52 -5.92 -0.04 -15.14
N ASP A 53 -5.18 0.61 -16.04
CA ASP A 53 -3.81 1.07 -15.77
C ASP A 53 -3.71 2.08 -14.62
N ILE A 54 -4.70 2.95 -14.43
CA ILE A 54 -4.73 3.87 -13.28
C ILE A 54 -4.86 3.04 -11.99
N ALA A 55 -5.74 2.04 -11.99
CA ALA A 55 -5.91 1.16 -10.85
C ALA A 55 -4.68 0.30 -10.56
N GLU A 56 -3.95 -0.14 -11.59
CA GLU A 56 -2.68 -0.85 -11.44
C GLU A 56 -1.63 0.03 -10.74
N THR A 57 -1.44 1.28 -11.17
CA THR A 57 -0.48 2.19 -10.54
C THR A 57 -0.86 2.49 -9.09
N LEU A 58 -2.15 2.71 -8.82
CA LEU A 58 -2.65 2.93 -7.45
C LEU A 58 -2.44 1.69 -6.56
N ASN A 59 -2.64 0.48 -7.10
CA ASN A 59 -2.35 -0.75 -6.38
C ASN A 59 -0.85 -0.86 -6.02
N ASN A 60 0.03 -0.56 -6.97
CA ASN A 60 1.47 -0.60 -6.75
C ASN A 60 1.94 0.46 -5.75
N LEU A 61 1.36 1.67 -5.79
CA LEU A 61 1.55 2.70 -4.75
C LEU A 61 1.13 2.20 -3.39
N GLY A 62 -0.07 1.61 -3.29
CA GLY A 62 -0.59 1.07 -2.04
C GLY A 62 0.35 0.03 -1.44
N VAL A 63 0.87 -0.89 -2.26
CA VAL A 63 1.85 -1.89 -1.82
C VAL A 63 3.18 -1.24 -1.41
N ALA A 64 3.69 -0.26 -2.16
CA ALA A 64 4.91 0.44 -1.77
C ALA A 64 4.76 1.19 -0.44
N TYR A 65 3.60 1.80 -0.20
CA TYR A 65 3.31 2.44 1.09
C TYR A 65 3.24 1.45 2.25
N MET A 66 2.92 0.16 2.03
CA MET A 66 2.94 -0.83 3.11
C MET A 66 4.32 -1.02 3.77
N ASP A 67 5.38 -0.63 3.08
CA ASP A 67 6.76 -0.74 3.54
C ASP A 67 7.25 0.53 4.25
N VAL A 68 6.63 1.70 4.00
CA VAL A 68 7.09 3.02 4.49
C VAL A 68 6.05 3.70 5.39
N ASP A 69 4.79 3.73 4.96
CA ASP A 69 3.68 4.37 5.65
C ASP A 69 2.38 3.57 5.48
N LEU A 70 2.10 2.74 6.49
CA LEU A 70 0.91 1.91 6.53
C LEU A 70 -0.40 2.71 6.57
N ASP A 71 -0.38 3.96 7.04
CA ASP A 71 -1.59 4.78 7.16
C ASP A 71 -2.02 5.36 5.81
N SER A 72 -1.08 5.54 4.87
CA SER A 72 -1.34 6.01 3.51
C SER A 72 -1.76 4.91 2.53
N ALA A 73 -1.39 3.65 2.79
CA ALA A 73 -1.67 2.52 1.89
C ALA A 73 -3.18 2.24 1.63
N PRO A 74 -4.10 2.31 2.61
CA PRO A 74 -5.52 2.03 2.40
C PRO A 74 -6.17 2.95 1.37
N ALA A 75 -5.84 4.24 1.39
CA ALA A 75 -6.44 5.22 0.49
C ALA A 75 -6.13 4.90 -0.98
N MET A 76 -4.90 4.47 -1.27
CA MET A 76 -4.49 4.09 -2.63
C MET A 76 -5.18 2.80 -3.09
N LEU A 77 -5.22 1.78 -2.21
CA LEU A 77 -5.83 0.48 -2.51
C LEU A 77 -7.36 0.57 -2.68
N GLN A 78 -8.04 1.40 -1.88
CA GLN A 78 -9.47 1.64 -2.02
C GLN A 78 -9.81 2.32 -3.35
N ARG A 79 -9.01 3.31 -3.76
CA ARG A 79 -9.21 3.98 -5.05
C ARG A 79 -8.97 3.02 -6.22
N ALA A 80 -7.93 2.18 -6.14
CA ALA A 80 -7.68 1.13 -7.12
C ALA A 80 -8.85 0.13 -7.22
N LEU A 81 -9.41 -0.27 -6.07
CA LEU A 81 -10.53 -1.19 -6.01
C LEU A 81 -11.79 -0.59 -6.65
N ALA A 82 -12.12 0.66 -6.33
CA ALA A 82 -13.28 1.34 -6.90
C ALA A 82 -13.22 1.42 -8.43
N ILE A 83 -12.03 1.72 -8.99
CA ILE A 83 -11.83 1.74 -10.45
C ILE A 83 -12.00 0.33 -11.04
N ARG A 84 -11.40 -0.69 -10.41
CA ARG A 84 -11.52 -2.09 -10.87
C ARG A 84 -12.95 -2.61 -10.80
N GLU A 85 -13.71 -2.25 -9.78
CA GLU A 85 -15.13 -2.63 -9.65
C GLU A 85 -16.03 -1.94 -10.68
N GLN A 86 -15.66 -0.74 -11.14
CA GLN A 86 -16.37 -0.03 -12.21
C GLN A 86 -16.00 -0.54 -13.60
N ALA A 87 -14.74 -0.89 -13.83
CA ALA A 87 -14.23 -1.26 -15.15
C ALA A 87 -14.32 -2.77 -15.44
N LEU A 88 -14.29 -3.62 -14.40
CA LEU A 88 -14.21 -5.07 -14.50
C LEU A 88 -15.33 -5.71 -13.67
N ALA A 89 -15.85 -6.85 -14.13
CA ALA A 89 -16.68 -7.69 -13.27
C ALA A 89 -15.92 -8.04 -11.97
N ALA A 90 -16.62 -8.12 -10.85
CA ALA A 90 -16.05 -8.22 -9.50
C ALA A 90 -15.08 -9.40 -9.26
N ASP A 91 -15.02 -10.36 -10.18
CA ASP A 91 -14.22 -11.61 -10.13
C ASP A 91 -12.91 -11.57 -10.94
N HIS A 92 -12.47 -10.41 -11.44
CA HIS A 92 -11.17 -10.33 -12.11
C HIS A 92 -10.01 -10.54 -11.10
N GLU A 93 -8.98 -11.31 -11.48
CA GLU A 93 -7.81 -11.66 -10.65
C GLU A 93 -7.14 -10.44 -9.98
N HIS A 94 -7.07 -9.34 -10.73
CA HIS A 94 -6.57 -8.07 -10.25
C HIS A 94 -7.43 -7.45 -9.13
N THR A 95 -8.76 -7.57 -9.19
CA THR A 95 -9.68 -7.09 -8.14
C THR A 95 -9.50 -7.88 -6.85
N ALA A 96 -9.40 -9.22 -6.97
CA ALA A 96 -9.12 -10.10 -5.83
C ALA A 96 -7.77 -9.78 -5.17
N SER A 97 -6.75 -9.52 -5.97
CA SER A 97 -5.41 -9.12 -5.49
C SER A 97 -5.46 -7.81 -4.70
N THR A 98 -6.16 -6.78 -5.19
CA THR A 98 -6.30 -5.51 -4.47
C THR A 98 -7.09 -5.66 -3.16
N ARG A 99 -8.17 -6.45 -3.15
CA ARG A 99 -8.90 -6.74 -1.91
C ARG A 99 -8.03 -7.47 -0.88
N THR A 100 -7.24 -8.43 -1.32
CA THR A 100 -6.28 -9.14 -0.47
C THR A 100 -5.27 -8.16 0.14
N ASN A 101 -4.67 -7.31 -0.68
CA ASN A 101 -3.72 -6.29 -0.19
C ASN A 101 -4.37 -5.36 0.82
N LEU A 102 -5.58 -4.85 0.52
CA LEU A 102 -6.32 -3.98 1.44
C LEU A 102 -6.61 -4.67 2.78
N GLY A 103 -7.01 -5.95 2.74
CA GLY A 103 -7.23 -6.76 3.94
C GLY A 103 -5.97 -6.90 4.80
N ILE A 104 -4.80 -7.12 4.16
CA ILE A 104 -3.51 -7.18 4.86
C ILE A 104 -3.19 -5.84 5.53
N VAL A 105 -3.37 -4.71 4.84
CA VAL A 105 -3.10 -3.38 5.41
C VAL A 105 -4.01 -3.12 6.61
N LEU A 106 -5.31 -3.37 6.49
CA LEU A 106 -6.27 -3.17 7.56
C LEU A 106 -5.97 -4.06 8.77
N LEU A 107 -5.55 -5.31 8.55
CA LEU A 107 -5.12 -6.19 9.63
C LEU A 107 -3.88 -5.65 10.33
N ARG A 108 -2.85 -5.21 9.59
CA ARG A 108 -1.63 -4.62 10.15
C ARG A 108 -1.93 -3.34 10.95
N LEU A 109 -2.81 -2.47 10.45
CA LEU A 109 -3.27 -1.28 11.17
C LEU A 109 -4.01 -1.65 12.46
N GLY A 110 -4.92 -2.62 12.39
CA GLY A 110 -5.64 -3.13 13.56
C GLY A 110 -4.73 -3.73 14.62
N LEU A 111 -3.68 -4.45 14.22
CA LEU A 111 -2.66 -4.96 15.15
C LEU A 111 -1.85 -3.83 15.81
N ARG A 112 -1.55 -2.75 15.09
CA ARG A 112 -0.87 -1.55 15.63
C ARG A 112 -1.69 -0.86 16.73
N THR A 113 -3.02 -0.93 16.63
CA THR A 113 -3.94 -0.31 17.60
C THR A 113 -4.25 -1.17 18.82
N LYS A 114 -3.86 -2.46 18.85
CA LYS A 114 -4.02 -3.27 20.06
C LYS A 114 -2.94 -2.83 21.05
N PRO A 115 -3.28 -2.19 22.19
CA PRO A 115 -2.29 -1.91 23.21
C PRO A 115 -1.77 -3.26 23.71
N ASP A 116 -0.46 -3.42 23.66
CA ASP A 116 0.26 -4.56 24.20
C ASP A 116 -0.14 -4.71 25.68
N ARG A 117 -0.99 -5.68 26.03
CA ARG A 117 -1.41 -5.92 27.42
C ARG A 117 -0.30 -6.64 28.21
N CYS A 118 0.97 -6.39 27.89
CA CYS A 118 2.12 -7.11 28.42
C CYS A 118 3.20 -6.20 29.02
N SER A 119 2.80 -5.11 29.68
CA SER A 119 3.70 -4.32 30.52
C SER A 119 3.07 -3.89 31.84
N ARG A 120 2.26 -4.77 32.46
CA ARG A 120 2.07 -4.71 33.92
C ARG A 120 3.11 -5.61 34.56
N THR A 121 4.28 -5.04 34.80
CA THR A 121 5.21 -5.54 35.81
C THR A 121 4.45 -5.58 37.14
N ARG A 122 4.04 -6.77 37.56
CA ARG A 122 3.65 -7.01 38.95
C ARG A 122 4.93 -7.00 39.78
N SER A 123 5.48 -5.81 40.00
CA SER A 123 6.37 -5.56 41.14
C SER A 123 5.50 -5.65 42.39
N LEU A 124 5.26 -6.87 42.86
CA LEU A 124 4.83 -7.11 44.22
C LEU A 124 5.95 -7.88 44.92
N ARG A 125 6.79 -7.06 45.58
CA ARG A 125 7.36 -7.30 46.90
C ARG A 125 8.09 -8.63 47.09
N SER A 126 9.41 -8.54 46.93
CA SER A 126 10.35 -9.10 47.89
C SER A 126 10.10 -8.48 49.28
N SER A 127 9.37 -9.19 50.14
CA SER A 127 9.36 -9.06 51.61
C SER A 127 8.58 -10.29 52.09
N ASP A 128 9.08 -11.28 52.83
CA ASP A 128 10.33 -11.43 53.56
C ASP A 128 10.60 -12.94 53.66
N ASP A 129 11.81 -13.35 53.29
CA ASP A 129 12.32 -14.65 53.69
C ASP A 129 12.68 -14.59 55.18
N SER A 130 12.21 -15.59 55.92
CA SER A 130 13.00 -16.27 56.96
C SER A 130 13.51 -15.44 58.15
N GLU A 131 12.71 -15.42 59.22
CA GLU A 131 13.24 -15.63 60.57
C GLU A 131 12.56 -16.85 61.21
N ALA A 132 13.15 -18.01 60.93
CA ALA A 132 13.22 -19.07 61.93
C ALA A 132 14.40 -18.74 62.84
N ILE A 133 14.21 -18.76 64.17
CA ILE A 133 15.18 -19.18 65.19
C ILE A 133 14.48 -19.17 66.57
N THR A 134 14.46 -20.37 67.17
CA THR A 134 14.23 -20.78 68.59
C THR A 134 12.83 -20.71 69.18
#